data_AF-A0A1Q7PT44-F1
#
_entry.id   AF-A0A1Q7PT44-F1
#
_cell.length_a   1.000
_cell.length_b   1.000
_cell.length_c   1.000
_cell.angle_alpha   90.00
_cell.angle_beta   90.00
_cell.angle_gamma   90.00
#
_symmetry.space_group_name_H-M   'P 1'
#
loop_
_entity.id
_entity.type
_entity.pdbx_description
1 polymer ?
#
loop_
_entity_poly.entity_id
_entity_poly.type
_entity_poly.pdbx_seq_one_letter_code
_entity_poly.pdbx_strand_id
1 'polypeptide(L)'
;MTSLSAFWFSRTGSIVANHMIAWDPVEIVRCVPDLDAATLRGLEGRAMLVQRCERIDVECVVRGYLTGSAWEEYRRTGAVAGVALPPGLRNGDALPEPIFTPATKAASGHDTNITYADLIERVTFAATHAALCGLILADTKVEFGRRAGRVLLIDEAFTPDSSRYWDAGSYPQSLLPFDKQYVRDYLNAIGWNHDPPVPTLPAEVVAATRERYLETYRRLTGQELG
;
A
#
# COMPACT_ATOMS: atom_id res chain seq x y z
N MET A 1 -2.37 10.05 3.50
CA MET A 1 -1.33 9.08 3.10
C MET A 1 -0.21 9.02 4.13
N THR A 2 0.51 10.12 4.35
CA THR A 2 1.60 10.21 5.35
C THR A 2 1.21 9.72 6.74
N SER A 3 0.10 10.22 7.30
CA SER A 3 -0.39 9.79 8.63
C SER A 3 -0.74 8.30 8.69
N LEU A 4 -1.24 7.73 7.59
CA LEU A 4 -1.58 6.31 7.52
C LEU A 4 -0.33 5.44 7.42
N SER A 5 0.66 5.85 6.61
CA SER A 5 1.97 5.19 6.60
C SER A 5 2.65 5.25 7.96
N ALA A 6 2.61 6.41 8.63
CA ALA A 6 3.15 6.58 9.97
C ALA A 6 2.47 5.66 11.01
N PHE A 7 1.14 5.55 10.94
CA PHE A 7 0.37 4.61 11.75
C PHE A 7 0.88 3.18 11.55
N TRP A 8 1.02 2.72 10.30
CA TRP A 8 1.47 1.36 10.02
C TRP A 8 2.93 1.10 10.36
N PHE A 9 3.83 2.05 10.08
CA PHE A 9 5.22 1.96 10.51
C PHE A 9 5.34 1.84 12.03
N SER A 10 4.53 2.58 12.78
CA SER A 10 4.51 2.50 14.25
C SER A 10 3.98 1.15 14.73
N ARG A 11 2.91 0.64 14.11
CA ARG A 11 2.25 -0.63 14.51
C ARG A 11 3.05 -1.88 14.14
N THR A 12 3.87 -1.81 13.09
CA THR A 12 4.61 -2.96 12.56
C THR A 12 6.12 -2.87 12.77
N GLY A 13 6.61 -1.82 13.42
CA GLY A 13 8.04 -1.56 13.62
C GLY A 13 8.76 -2.64 14.44
N SER A 14 8.05 -3.36 15.31
CA SER A 14 8.59 -4.50 16.05
C SER A 14 8.69 -5.79 15.23
N ILE A 15 7.96 -5.89 14.13
CA ILE A 15 7.97 -7.05 13.22
C ILE A 15 9.13 -6.87 12.22
N VAL A 16 9.19 -5.70 11.59
CA VAL A 16 10.26 -5.35 10.65
C VAL A 16 10.56 -3.86 10.72
N ALA A 17 11.85 -3.56 10.80
CA ALA A 17 12.36 -2.19 10.81
C ALA A 17 11.97 -1.43 9.53
N ASN A 18 11.73 -0.12 9.68
CA ASN A 18 11.33 0.76 8.59
C ASN A 18 12.17 2.04 8.63
N HIS A 19 12.07 2.84 7.57
CA HIS A 19 12.87 4.05 7.43
C HIS A 19 12.33 5.28 8.16
N MET A 20 11.17 5.21 8.83
CA MET A 20 10.57 6.39 9.48
C MET A 20 11.42 6.80 10.68
N ILE A 21 11.89 8.05 10.69
CA ILE A 21 12.55 8.67 11.84
C ILE A 21 11.54 9.50 12.64
N ALA A 22 10.80 10.37 11.95
CA ALA A 22 9.77 11.22 12.54
C ALA A 22 8.72 11.59 11.49
N TRP A 23 7.49 11.81 11.92
CA TRP A 23 6.41 12.31 11.05
C TRP A 23 5.64 13.48 11.68
N ASP A 24 5.78 13.67 13.01
CA ASP A 24 5.28 14.84 13.70
C ASP A 24 6.16 16.07 13.37
N PRO A 25 5.57 17.23 13.02
CA PRO A 25 6.33 18.43 12.67
C PRO A 25 7.31 18.89 13.76
N VAL A 26 6.94 18.77 15.04
CA VAL A 26 7.80 19.18 16.17
C VAL A 26 9.01 18.24 16.27
N GLU A 27 8.81 16.95 16.08
CA GLU A 27 9.90 15.98 16.04
C GLU A 27 10.83 16.18 14.83
N ILE A 28 10.26 16.47 13.65
CA ILE A 28 11.05 16.76 12.44
C ILE A 28 11.98 17.97 12.69
N VAL A 29 11.47 19.06 13.26
CA VAL A 29 12.27 20.25 13.59
C VAL A 29 13.36 19.94 14.61
N ARG A 30 13.08 19.10 15.62
CA ARG A 30 14.10 18.66 16.59
C ARG A 30 15.25 17.91 15.91
N CYS A 31 14.95 17.11 14.89
CA CYS A 31 15.95 16.37 14.12
C CYS A 31 16.67 17.24 13.07
N VAL A 32 16.02 18.29 12.57
CA VAL A 32 16.53 19.19 11.52
C VAL A 32 16.33 20.64 11.97
N PRO A 33 17.16 21.16 12.90
CA PRO A 33 16.94 22.47 13.52
C PRO A 33 17.06 23.65 12.53
N ASP A 34 17.78 23.44 11.41
CA ASP A 34 17.94 24.45 10.36
C ASP A 34 16.75 24.52 9.37
N LEU A 35 15.72 23.68 9.56
CA LEU A 35 14.53 23.70 8.72
C LEU A 35 13.70 24.96 9.02
N ASP A 36 13.55 25.84 8.03
CA ASP A 36 12.85 27.10 8.22
C ASP A 36 11.32 26.89 8.43
N ALA A 37 10.72 27.82 9.16
CA ALA A 37 9.30 27.73 9.52
C ALA A 37 8.32 27.81 8.33
N ALA A 38 8.71 28.44 7.22
CA ALA A 38 7.86 28.52 6.04
C ALA A 38 7.83 27.17 5.31
N THR A 39 8.98 26.53 5.17
CA THR A 39 9.10 25.16 4.67
C THR A 39 8.33 24.19 5.55
N LEU A 40 8.47 24.28 6.88
CA LEU A 40 7.73 23.40 7.81
C LEU A 40 6.21 23.51 7.65
N ARG A 41 5.65 24.73 7.62
CA ARG A 41 4.21 24.94 7.37
C ARG A 41 3.78 24.38 6.02
N GLY A 42 4.64 24.46 5.01
CA GLY A 42 4.39 23.88 3.70
C GLY A 42 4.38 22.33 3.70
N LEU A 43 4.96 21.69 4.71
CA LEU A 43 5.13 20.23 4.80
C LEU A 43 4.21 19.57 5.84
N GLU A 44 3.56 20.36 6.69
CA GLU A 44 2.69 19.90 7.77
C GLU A 44 1.62 18.91 7.29
N GLY A 45 1.47 17.79 8.00
CA GLY A 45 0.51 16.72 7.69
C GLY A 45 0.83 15.88 6.44
N ARG A 46 1.87 16.22 5.68
CA ARG A 46 2.18 15.56 4.39
C ARG A 46 3.65 15.21 4.18
N ALA A 47 4.48 15.30 5.20
CA ALA A 47 5.89 14.94 5.15
C ALA A 47 6.29 13.99 6.27
N MET A 48 7.33 13.21 6.02
CA MET A 48 7.96 12.31 6.97
C MET A 48 9.47 12.43 6.82
N LEU A 49 10.17 12.58 7.94
CA LEU A 49 11.62 12.46 7.98
C LEU A 49 11.97 10.97 7.97
N VAL A 50 12.78 10.58 6.98
CA VAL A 50 13.14 9.18 6.75
C VAL A 50 14.64 8.97 6.69
N GLN A 51 15.07 7.78 7.08
CA GLN A 51 16.42 7.30 6.87
C GLN A 51 16.64 7.03 5.37
N ARG A 52 17.56 7.78 4.75
CA ARG A 52 17.96 7.51 3.37
C ARG A 52 18.54 6.10 3.25
N CYS A 53 17.96 5.31 2.35
CA CYS A 53 18.34 3.93 2.04
C CYS A 53 18.74 3.79 0.56
N GLU A 54 19.51 2.75 0.24
CA GLU A 54 19.71 2.29 -1.14
C GLU A 54 18.52 1.40 -1.52
N ARG A 55 17.72 1.81 -2.51
CA ARG A 55 16.50 1.06 -2.88
C ARG A 55 16.87 -0.32 -3.44
N ILE A 56 16.12 -1.34 -3.01
CA ILE A 56 16.09 -2.64 -3.67
C ILE A 56 15.06 -2.54 -4.78
N ASP A 57 15.48 -2.69 -6.05
CA ASP A 57 14.62 -2.50 -7.23
C ASP A 57 13.66 -3.68 -7.49
N VAL A 58 12.92 -4.06 -6.45
CA VAL A 58 11.89 -5.09 -6.47
C VAL A 58 10.64 -4.56 -5.79
N GLU A 59 9.55 -4.50 -6.55
CA GLU A 59 8.23 -4.26 -5.97
C GLU A 59 7.72 -5.57 -5.37
N CYS A 60 7.51 -5.55 -4.06
CA CYS A 60 7.13 -6.71 -3.26
C CYS A 60 5.62 -6.69 -3.05
N VAL A 61 4.86 -7.42 -3.88
CA VAL A 61 3.39 -7.49 -3.75
C VAL A 61 3.02 -8.76 -2.99
N VAL A 62 2.20 -8.62 -1.95
CA VAL A 62 1.58 -9.75 -1.23
C VAL A 62 0.09 -9.73 -1.46
N ARG A 63 -0.49 -10.91 -1.73
CA ARG A 63 -1.90 -11.06 -2.09
C ARG A 63 -2.56 -12.05 -1.16
N GLY A 64 -3.64 -11.64 -0.51
CA GLY A 64 -4.55 -12.53 0.20
C GLY A 64 -5.75 -12.95 -0.65
N TYR A 65 -6.05 -12.19 -1.71
CA TYR A 65 -7.20 -12.40 -2.58
C TYR A 65 -6.80 -12.32 -4.05
N LEU A 66 -7.50 -13.09 -4.89
CA LEU A 66 -7.25 -13.15 -6.32
C LEU A 66 -8.03 -12.03 -7.05
N THR A 67 -7.33 -10.96 -7.43
CA THR A 67 -7.96 -9.84 -8.15
C THR A 67 -6.98 -9.09 -9.06
N GLY A 68 -7.48 -8.12 -9.83
CA GLY A 68 -6.68 -7.26 -10.69
C GLY A 68 -5.80 -8.04 -11.66
N SER A 69 -4.52 -7.66 -11.78
CA SER A 69 -3.58 -8.32 -12.69
C SER A 69 -3.31 -9.79 -12.35
N ALA A 70 -3.39 -10.18 -11.08
CA ALA A 70 -3.23 -11.56 -10.67
C ALA A 70 -4.40 -12.43 -11.16
N TRP A 71 -5.62 -11.90 -11.12
CA TRP A 71 -6.78 -12.57 -11.69
C TRP A 71 -6.64 -12.79 -13.19
N GLU A 72 -6.21 -11.77 -13.94
CA GLU A 72 -6.01 -11.90 -15.40
C GLU A 72 -4.90 -12.90 -15.77
N GLU A 73 -3.81 -12.95 -14.98
CA GLU A 73 -2.75 -13.96 -15.18
C GLU A 73 -3.25 -15.38 -14.90
N TYR A 74 -3.96 -15.57 -13.78
CA TYR A 74 -4.52 -16.86 -13.40
C TYR A 74 -5.53 -17.36 -14.44
N ARG A 75 -6.41 -16.50 -14.96
CA ARG A 75 -7.34 -16.87 -16.04
C ARG A 75 -6.64 -17.45 -17.27
N ARG A 76 -5.44 -16.93 -17.59
CA ARG A 76 -4.67 -17.34 -18.77
C ARG A 76 -3.82 -18.59 -18.52
N THR A 77 -3.30 -18.77 -17.30
CA THR A 77 -2.22 -19.73 -17.04
C THR A 77 -2.50 -20.71 -15.90
N GLY A 78 -3.50 -20.48 -15.06
CA GLY A 78 -3.71 -21.19 -13.80
C GLY A 78 -2.70 -20.84 -12.71
N ALA A 79 -1.85 -19.83 -12.94
CA ALA A 79 -0.79 -19.41 -12.02
C ALA A 79 -0.73 -17.89 -11.87
N VAL A 80 -0.06 -17.43 -10.81
CA VAL A 80 0.26 -16.01 -10.58
C VAL A 80 1.74 -15.92 -10.22
N ALA A 81 2.51 -15.11 -10.97
CA ALA A 81 3.96 -14.97 -10.81
C ALA A 81 4.72 -16.32 -10.76
N GLY A 82 4.24 -17.31 -11.53
CA GLY A 82 4.82 -18.65 -11.58
C GLY A 82 4.36 -19.61 -10.48
N VAL A 83 3.53 -19.15 -9.53
CA VAL A 83 2.91 -19.99 -8.49
C VAL A 83 1.59 -20.54 -9.02
N ALA A 84 1.51 -21.86 -9.22
CA ALA A 84 0.26 -22.52 -9.60
C ALA A 84 -0.79 -22.40 -8.49
N LEU A 85 -2.00 -22.00 -8.85
CA LEU A 85 -3.12 -21.88 -7.91
C LEU A 85 -4.13 -23.01 -8.13
N PRO A 86 -4.95 -23.34 -7.11
CA PRO A 86 -6.02 -24.31 -7.26
C PRO A 86 -6.97 -23.96 -8.41
N PRO A 87 -7.45 -24.96 -9.18
CA PRO A 87 -8.42 -24.71 -10.24
C PRO A 87 -9.76 -24.23 -9.68
N GLY A 88 -10.52 -23.50 -10.49
CA GLY A 88 -11.89 -23.09 -10.15
C GLY A 88 -12.02 -21.79 -9.35
N LEU A 89 -10.91 -21.13 -9.00
CA LEU A 89 -10.94 -19.79 -8.40
C LEU A 89 -11.58 -18.76 -9.34
N ARG A 90 -12.20 -17.75 -8.72
CA ARG A 90 -12.90 -16.62 -9.35
C ARG A 90 -12.26 -15.30 -8.90
N ASN A 91 -12.57 -14.22 -9.62
CA ASN A 91 -12.19 -12.88 -9.18
C ASN A 91 -12.82 -12.59 -7.81
N GLY A 92 -12.00 -12.13 -6.87
CA GLY A 92 -12.40 -11.85 -5.50
C GLY A 92 -12.23 -13.01 -4.53
N ASP A 93 -11.90 -14.23 -4.99
CA ASP A 93 -11.73 -15.36 -4.09
C ASP A 93 -10.51 -15.16 -3.17
N ALA A 94 -10.65 -15.54 -1.91
CA ALA A 94 -9.53 -15.64 -0.98
C ALA A 94 -8.58 -16.75 -1.44
N LEU A 95 -7.27 -16.47 -1.37
CA LEU A 95 -6.25 -17.48 -1.62
C LEU A 95 -6.10 -18.40 -0.41
N PRO A 96 -5.78 -19.69 -0.60
CA PRO A 96 -5.57 -20.62 0.52
C PRO A 96 -4.48 -20.14 1.48
N GLU A 97 -3.43 -19.54 0.94
CA GLU A 97 -2.35 -18.89 1.67
C GLU A 97 -1.99 -17.59 0.95
N PRO A 98 -1.58 -16.53 1.68
CA PRO A 98 -1.06 -15.34 1.04
C PRO A 98 0.15 -15.66 0.16
N ILE A 99 0.16 -15.15 -1.06
CA ILE A 99 1.26 -15.34 -2.00
C ILE A 99 2.05 -14.06 -2.18
N PHE A 100 3.36 -14.20 -2.36
CA PHE A 100 4.24 -13.11 -2.76
C PHE A 100 4.53 -13.15 -4.25
N THR A 101 4.31 -12.01 -4.90
CA THR A 101 4.44 -11.84 -6.34
C THR A 101 5.37 -10.65 -6.60
N PRO A 102 6.69 -10.87 -6.80
CA PRO A 102 7.62 -9.79 -7.12
C PRO A 102 7.29 -9.22 -8.50
N ALA A 103 7.15 -7.88 -8.62
CA ALA A 103 6.69 -7.25 -9.87
C ALA A 103 7.80 -6.80 -10.84
N THR A 104 9.08 -7.09 -10.58
CA THR A 104 10.20 -6.81 -11.51
C THR A 104 11.19 -7.97 -11.63
N LYS A 105 11.61 -8.28 -12.87
CA LYS A 105 12.76 -9.15 -13.19
C LYS A 105 14.05 -8.35 -13.01
N ALA A 106 14.67 -8.39 -11.83
CA ALA A 106 16.05 -7.93 -11.69
C ALA A 106 16.82 -8.71 -10.62
N ALA A 107 17.90 -9.31 -11.11
CA ALA A 107 19.10 -9.88 -10.48
C ALA A 107 19.04 -10.44 -9.05
N SER A 108 19.37 -11.73 -8.99
CA SER A 108 19.89 -12.48 -7.85
C SER A 108 20.77 -11.66 -6.92
N GLY A 109 20.41 -11.64 -5.65
CA GLY A 109 21.25 -11.19 -4.55
C GLY A 109 20.82 -11.91 -3.30
N HIS A 110 21.49 -13.03 -3.01
CA HIS A 110 21.40 -13.68 -1.71
C HIS A 110 21.78 -12.71 -0.60
N ASP A 111 21.20 -12.96 0.57
CA ASP A 111 21.49 -12.36 1.87
C ASP A 111 20.75 -11.06 2.20
N THR A 112 19.66 -11.21 2.96
CA THR A 112 18.96 -10.15 3.69
C THR A 112 18.24 -10.69 4.91
N ASN A 113 18.47 -10.05 6.06
CA ASN A 113 17.85 -10.33 7.37
C ASN A 113 16.31 -10.25 7.41
N ILE A 114 15.63 -9.85 6.32
CA ILE A 114 14.17 -9.94 6.19
C ILE A 114 13.87 -11.15 5.35
N THR A 115 13.22 -12.12 5.96
CA THR A 115 12.73 -13.32 5.31
C THR A 115 11.37 -13.07 4.68
N TYR A 116 10.99 -13.92 3.72
CA TYR A 116 9.62 -14.00 3.23
C TYR A 116 8.60 -14.13 4.38
N ALA A 117 8.95 -14.85 5.45
CA ALA A 117 8.11 -15.04 6.62
C ALA A 117 7.81 -13.70 7.34
N ASP A 118 8.81 -12.83 7.51
CA ASP A 118 8.62 -11.53 8.18
C ASP A 118 7.67 -10.63 7.37
N LEU A 119 7.74 -10.69 6.03
CA LEU A 119 6.81 -9.97 5.17
C LEU A 119 5.38 -10.51 5.30
N ILE A 120 5.21 -11.83 5.23
CA ILE A 120 3.89 -12.45 5.41
C ILE A 120 3.33 -12.13 6.79
N GLU A 121 4.13 -12.19 7.85
CA GLU A 121 3.68 -11.86 9.21
C GLU A 121 3.12 -10.42 9.29
N ARG A 122 3.80 -9.44 8.66
CA ARG A 122 3.29 -8.06 8.61
C ARG A 122 2.00 -7.93 7.84
N VAL A 123 1.92 -8.55 6.66
CA VAL A 123 0.70 -8.45 5.85
C VAL A 123 -0.45 -9.15 6.54
N THR A 124 -0.21 -10.29 7.19
CA THR A 124 -1.18 -10.96 8.06
C THR A 124 -1.62 -10.05 9.20
N PHE A 125 -0.67 -9.40 9.90
CA PHE A 125 -1.01 -8.44 10.96
C PHE A 125 -1.88 -7.29 10.44
N ALA A 126 -1.49 -6.68 9.32
CA ALA A 126 -2.23 -5.58 8.71
C ALA A 126 -3.62 -6.02 8.22
N ALA A 127 -3.73 -7.21 7.64
CA ALA A 127 -4.99 -7.80 7.20
C ALA A 127 -5.90 -8.13 8.38
N THR A 128 -5.36 -8.70 9.47
CA THR A 128 -6.13 -8.95 10.70
C THR A 128 -6.64 -7.65 11.32
N HIS A 129 -5.78 -6.63 11.41
CA HIS A 129 -6.20 -5.30 11.89
C HIS A 129 -7.28 -4.70 10.99
N ALA A 130 -7.11 -4.74 9.67
CA ALA A 130 -8.11 -4.26 8.71
C ALA A 130 -9.45 -4.99 8.87
N ALA A 131 -9.43 -6.31 9.05
CA ALA A 131 -10.62 -7.11 9.27
C ALA A 131 -11.40 -6.69 10.53
N LEU A 132 -10.68 -6.41 11.63
CA LEU A 132 -11.29 -5.87 12.85
C LEU A 132 -11.92 -4.48 12.65
N CYS A 133 -11.43 -3.73 11.67
CA CYS A 133 -11.95 -2.42 11.26
C CYS A 133 -13.03 -2.50 10.17
N GLY A 134 -13.54 -3.70 9.82
CA GLY A 134 -14.56 -3.89 8.78
C GLY A 134 -14.04 -3.70 7.35
N LEU A 135 -12.74 -3.89 7.14
CA LEU A 135 -12.08 -3.79 5.84
C LEU A 135 -11.40 -5.12 5.47
N ILE A 136 -11.32 -5.41 4.17
CA ILE A 136 -10.53 -6.53 3.65
C ILE A 136 -9.30 -5.95 2.96
N LEU A 137 -8.10 -6.38 3.37
CA LEU A 137 -6.85 -6.09 2.66
C LEU A 137 -6.63 -7.17 1.59
N ALA A 138 -7.01 -6.87 0.34
CA ALA A 138 -6.97 -7.83 -0.76
C ALA A 138 -5.53 -8.11 -1.21
N ASP A 139 -4.76 -7.05 -1.44
CA ASP A 139 -3.34 -7.11 -1.73
C ASP A 139 -2.64 -5.80 -1.33
N THR A 140 -1.32 -5.85 -1.23
CA THR A 140 -0.48 -4.69 -0.90
C THR A 140 0.87 -4.77 -1.60
N LYS A 141 1.37 -3.63 -2.07
CA LYS A 141 2.75 -3.44 -2.53
C LYS A 141 3.55 -2.82 -1.38
N VAL A 142 4.76 -3.32 -1.17
CA VAL A 142 5.75 -2.70 -0.30
C VAL A 142 7.09 -2.58 -1.01
N GLU A 143 7.91 -1.63 -0.58
CA GLU A 143 9.26 -1.42 -1.10
C GLU A 143 10.30 -1.54 -0.01
N PHE A 144 11.50 -2.01 -0.37
CA PHE A 144 12.58 -2.22 0.57
C PHE A 144 13.82 -1.43 0.19
N GLY A 145 14.59 -1.03 1.20
CA GLY A 145 15.88 -0.39 1.03
C GLY A 145 16.93 -0.98 1.96
N ARG A 146 18.20 -0.85 1.59
CA ARG A 146 19.35 -1.26 2.38
C ARG A 146 20.03 -0.06 3.01
N ARG A 147 20.42 -0.21 4.28
CA ARG A 147 21.25 0.76 5.00
C ARG A 147 22.10 0.05 6.02
N ALA A 148 23.42 0.24 5.96
CA ALA A 148 24.38 -0.34 6.90
C ALA A 148 24.18 -1.86 7.12
N GLY A 149 24.00 -2.61 6.02
CA GLY A 149 23.78 -4.06 6.04
C GLY A 149 22.39 -4.52 6.51
N ARG A 150 21.48 -3.61 6.85
CA ARG A 150 20.10 -3.92 7.23
C ARG A 150 19.13 -3.61 6.10
N VAL A 151 18.08 -4.42 5.98
CA VAL A 151 16.94 -4.10 5.14
C VAL A 151 15.89 -3.37 5.98
N LEU A 152 15.33 -2.32 5.40
CA LEU A 152 14.29 -1.51 5.98
C LEU A 152 13.12 -1.48 5.00
N LEU A 153 11.90 -1.52 5.53
CA LEU A 153 10.73 -1.10 4.76
C LEU A 153 10.84 0.41 4.49
N ILE A 154 10.67 0.78 3.23
CA ILE A 154 10.73 2.17 2.76
C ILE A 154 9.41 2.53 2.07
N ASP A 155 9.40 3.73 1.46
CA ASP A 155 8.24 4.28 0.75
C ASP A 155 7.01 4.44 1.65
N GLU A 156 5.81 4.13 1.18
CA GLU A 156 4.59 4.09 1.98
C GLU A 156 4.22 2.65 2.37
N ALA A 157 3.38 2.52 3.41
CA ALA A 157 2.97 1.23 3.92
C ALA A 157 1.46 1.16 4.13
N PHE A 158 0.82 0.17 3.49
CA PHE A 158 -0.58 -0.19 3.69
C PHE A 158 -1.56 0.99 3.55
N THR A 159 -1.30 1.84 2.57
CA THR A 159 -2.16 2.96 2.21
C THR A 159 -3.10 2.55 1.06
N PRO A 160 -4.18 3.32 0.80
CA PRO A 160 -4.98 3.17 -0.41
C PRO A 160 -4.20 3.16 -1.73
N ASP A 161 -3.01 3.78 -1.80
CA ASP A 161 -2.22 3.82 -3.03
C ASP A 161 -1.38 2.57 -3.21
N SER A 162 -0.86 2.03 -2.09
CA SER A 162 -0.08 0.80 -2.09
C SER A 162 -0.95 -0.46 -2.02
N SER A 163 -2.22 -0.34 -1.64
CA SER A 163 -3.03 -1.48 -1.20
C SER A 163 -4.48 -1.41 -1.63
N ARG A 164 -5.05 -2.56 -1.98
CA ARG A 164 -6.48 -2.69 -2.27
C ARG A 164 -7.24 -3.03 -1.00
N TYR A 165 -7.99 -2.06 -0.50
CA TYR A 165 -8.95 -2.26 0.60
C TYR A 165 -10.36 -2.44 0.04
N TRP A 166 -11.09 -3.47 0.47
CA TRP A 166 -12.52 -3.63 0.20
C TRP A 166 -13.36 -3.44 1.45
N ASP A 167 -14.64 -3.11 1.26
CA ASP A 167 -15.59 -3.01 2.37
C ASP A 167 -16.11 -4.41 2.71
N ALA A 168 -15.83 -4.88 3.93
CA ALA A 168 -16.23 -6.21 4.35
C ALA A 168 -17.76 -6.40 4.31
N GLY A 169 -18.53 -5.32 4.54
CA GLY A 169 -20.00 -5.35 4.50
C GLY A 169 -20.60 -5.54 3.11
N SER A 170 -19.82 -5.30 2.04
CA SER A 170 -20.28 -5.43 0.65
C SER A 170 -19.61 -6.59 -0.11
N TYR A 171 -18.64 -7.25 0.51
CA TYR A 171 -17.95 -8.39 -0.05
C TYR A 171 -18.81 -9.68 0.14
N PRO A 172 -18.88 -10.58 -0.86
CA PRO A 172 -18.19 -10.56 -2.16
C PRO A 172 -18.97 -9.89 -3.31
N GLN A 173 -20.11 -9.26 -3.04
CA GLN A 173 -20.96 -8.67 -4.09
C GLN A 173 -20.32 -7.47 -4.78
N SER A 174 -19.47 -6.73 -4.07
CA SER A 174 -18.68 -5.60 -4.58
C SER A 174 -17.20 -5.79 -4.25
N LEU A 175 -16.36 -5.69 -5.28
CA LEU A 175 -14.89 -5.68 -5.15
C LEU A 175 -14.33 -4.28 -5.41
N LEU A 176 -15.14 -3.23 -5.28
CA LEU A 176 -14.72 -1.85 -5.49
C LEU A 176 -13.76 -1.43 -4.38
N PRO A 177 -12.48 -1.19 -4.70
CA PRO A 177 -11.50 -0.82 -3.70
C PRO A 177 -11.64 0.63 -3.25
N PHE A 178 -11.23 0.90 -2.01
CA PHE A 178 -11.07 2.26 -1.48
C PHE A 178 -9.75 2.87 -1.96
N ASP A 179 -9.50 2.90 -3.26
CA ASP A 179 -8.25 3.41 -3.85
C ASP A 179 -8.51 4.31 -5.08
N LYS A 180 -7.49 4.47 -5.94
CA LYS A 180 -7.53 5.21 -7.21
C LYS A 180 -8.47 4.61 -8.26
N GLN A 181 -9.13 3.48 -8.00
CA GLN A 181 -9.96 2.80 -8.98
C GLN A 181 -11.10 3.69 -9.47
N TYR A 182 -11.68 4.56 -8.63
CA TYR A 182 -12.73 5.47 -9.07
C TYR A 182 -12.24 6.49 -10.11
N VAL A 183 -11.02 7.00 -9.94
CA VAL A 183 -10.38 7.88 -10.93
C VAL A 183 -10.08 7.11 -12.21
N ARG A 184 -9.57 5.87 -12.09
CA ARG A 184 -9.30 5.00 -13.24
C ARG A 184 -10.57 4.67 -14.02
N ASP A 185 -11.66 4.33 -13.34
CA ASP A 185 -12.96 4.03 -13.92
C ASP A 185 -13.52 5.25 -14.65
N TYR A 186 -13.42 6.44 -14.04
CA TYR A 186 -13.81 7.69 -14.70
C TYR A 186 -12.98 7.96 -15.96
N LEU A 187 -11.64 7.87 -15.88
CA LEU A 187 -10.74 8.09 -17.01
C LEU A 187 -10.99 7.10 -18.16
N ASN A 188 -11.27 5.84 -17.82
CA ASN A 188 -11.65 4.82 -18.81
C ASN A 188 -13.03 5.11 -19.41
N ALA A 189 -14.00 5.56 -18.62
CA ALA A 189 -15.36 5.87 -19.07
C ALA A 189 -15.39 7.05 -20.06
N ILE A 190 -14.51 8.03 -19.88
CA ILE A 190 -14.36 9.15 -20.84
C ILE A 190 -13.45 8.80 -22.03
N GLY A 191 -12.94 7.56 -22.10
CA GLY A 191 -12.12 7.08 -23.20
C GLY A 191 -10.72 7.69 -23.26
N TRP A 192 -10.15 8.12 -22.12
CA TRP A 192 -8.79 8.64 -22.10
C TRP A 192 -7.78 7.53 -22.48
N ASN A 193 -6.90 7.82 -23.43
CA ASN A 193 -5.95 6.86 -24.00
C ASN A 193 -4.70 6.64 -23.15
N HIS A 194 -4.69 7.11 -21.90
CA HIS A 194 -3.54 7.06 -20.98
C HIS A 194 -2.33 7.91 -21.41
N ASP A 195 -2.47 8.76 -22.45
CA ASP A 195 -1.43 9.69 -22.88
C ASP A 195 -1.70 11.13 -22.37
N PRO A 196 -0.66 11.86 -21.94
CA PRO A 196 -0.79 13.27 -21.57
C PRO A 196 -1.33 14.14 -22.74
N PRO A 197 -2.12 15.20 -22.44
CA PRO A 197 -2.49 15.68 -21.11
C PRO A 197 -3.64 14.90 -20.47
N VAL A 198 -3.56 14.71 -19.14
CA VAL A 198 -4.65 14.12 -18.36
C VAL A 198 -5.84 15.10 -18.34
N PRO A 199 -7.06 14.65 -18.66
CA PRO A 199 -8.25 15.51 -18.58
C PRO A 199 -8.54 15.95 -17.14
N THR A 200 -9.11 17.14 -16.98
CA THR A 200 -9.51 17.67 -15.68
C THR A 200 -10.56 16.76 -15.05
N LEU A 201 -10.32 16.33 -13.80
CA LEU A 201 -11.28 15.52 -13.05
C LEU A 201 -12.42 16.39 -12.52
N PRO A 202 -13.68 15.96 -12.67
CA PRO A 202 -14.83 16.63 -12.06
C PRO A 202 -14.71 16.69 -10.53
N ALA A 203 -15.30 17.73 -9.93
CA ALA A 203 -15.22 17.96 -8.49
C ALA A 203 -15.80 16.80 -7.68
N GLU A 204 -16.86 16.16 -8.18
CA GLU A 204 -17.50 14.99 -7.58
C GLU A 204 -16.58 13.75 -7.58
N VAL A 205 -15.76 13.56 -8.62
CA VAL A 205 -14.80 12.46 -8.70
C VAL A 205 -13.68 12.67 -7.68
N VAL A 206 -13.19 13.92 -7.57
CA VAL A 206 -12.19 14.31 -6.57
C VAL A 206 -12.75 14.14 -5.16
N ALA A 207 -13.97 14.61 -4.89
CA ALA A 207 -14.60 14.51 -3.58
C ALA A 207 -14.86 13.05 -3.18
N ALA A 208 -15.39 12.23 -4.09
CA ALA A 208 -15.63 10.80 -3.84
C ALA A 208 -14.32 10.04 -3.55
N THR A 209 -13.26 10.34 -4.32
CA THR A 209 -11.93 9.75 -4.09
C THR A 209 -11.40 10.19 -2.73
N ARG A 210 -11.46 11.48 -2.39
CA ARG A 210 -11.01 12.00 -1.09
C ARG A 210 -11.76 11.33 0.08
N GLU A 211 -13.08 11.22 -0.02
CA GLU A 211 -13.89 10.63 1.06
C GLU A 211 -13.51 9.17 1.30
N ARG A 212 -13.21 8.40 0.26
CA ARG A 212 -12.76 7.00 0.41
C ARG A 212 -11.44 6.90 1.17
N TYR A 213 -10.50 7.81 0.90
CA TYR A 213 -9.21 7.83 1.59
C TYR A 213 -9.38 8.21 3.06
N LEU A 214 -10.25 9.18 3.34
CA LEU A 214 -10.60 9.56 4.71
C LEU A 214 -11.32 8.43 5.43
N GLU A 215 -12.27 7.75 4.81
CA GLU A 215 -12.96 6.61 5.39
C GLU A 215 -12.00 5.48 5.73
N THR A 216 -11.08 5.12 4.82
CA THR A 216 -10.05 4.12 5.10
C THR A 216 -9.16 4.54 6.28
N TYR A 217 -8.74 5.81 6.31
CA TYR A 217 -7.97 6.35 7.43
C TYR A 217 -8.75 6.25 8.75
N ARG A 218 -10.00 6.71 8.78
CA ARG A 218 -10.86 6.72 9.96
C ARG A 218 -11.10 5.32 10.50
N ARG A 219 -11.43 4.36 9.62
CA ARG A 219 -11.64 2.96 10.03
C ARG A 219 -10.37 2.32 10.57
N LEU A 220 -9.24 2.48 9.88
CA LEU A 220 -7.99 1.82 10.27
C LEU A 220 -7.38 2.42 11.54
N THR A 221 -7.45 3.74 11.70
CA THR A 221 -6.79 4.44 12.80
C THR A 221 -7.71 4.74 13.98
N GLY A 222 -9.03 4.77 13.76
CA GLY A 222 -10.02 5.26 14.73
C GLY A 222 -9.98 6.78 14.93
N GLN A 223 -9.31 7.53 14.05
CA GLN A 223 -9.10 8.97 14.17
C GLN A 223 -9.65 9.74 12.97
N GLU A 224 -10.09 10.97 13.21
CA GLU A 224 -10.37 11.95 12.16
C GLU A 224 -9.06 12.62 11.71
N LEU A 225 -8.94 12.89 10.42
CA LEU A 225 -7.81 13.67 9.89
C LEU A 225 -8.18 15.16 10.01
N GLY A 226 -7.50 15.87 10.91
CA GLY A 226 -7.67 17.31 11.15
C GLY A 226 -7.19 18.19 10.00
#